data_AF-A0A966QHW0-F1
#
_entry.id   AF-A0A966QHW0-F1
#
_cell.length_a   1.000
_cell.length_b   1.000
_cell.length_c   1.000
_cell.angle_alpha   90.00
_cell.angle_beta   90.00
_cell.angle_gamma   90.00
#
_symmetry.space_group_name_H-M   'P 1'
#
loop_
_entity.id
_entity.type
_entity.pdbx_description
1 polymer ?
#
loop_
_entity_poly.entity_id
_entity_poly.type
_entity_poly.pdbx_seq_one_letter_code
_entity_poly.pdbx_strand_id
1 'polypeptide(L)'
;MKIAILSKGPKNYSTKRLKEEALARGHEVRVINYAKCYVTLEQGKPQVHYKGDTVKDVDVIIPRISSSLTKYGSAMVRQFEMQNVVT
;
A
#
# COMPACT_ATOMS: atom_id res chain seq x y z
N MET A 1 7.35 2.24 13.02
CA MET A 1 6.90 1.32 11.96
C MET A 1 6.49 2.13 10.76
N LYS A 2 6.80 1.65 9.56
CA LYS A 2 6.41 2.23 8.28
C LYS A 2 5.17 1.51 7.76
N ILE A 3 4.04 2.20 7.81
CA ILE A 3 2.72 1.68 7.44
C ILE A 3 2.33 2.24 6.07
N ALA A 4 1.99 1.35 5.13
CA ALA A 4 1.44 1.75 3.84
C ALA A 4 -0.06 1.47 3.76
N ILE A 5 -0.87 2.51 3.59
CA ILE A 5 -2.32 2.36 3.42
C ILE A 5 -2.63 2.33 1.92
N LEU A 6 -3.07 1.18 1.40
CA LEU A 6 -3.49 1.03 0.01
C LEU A 6 -4.91 1.57 -0.17
N SER A 7 -5.06 2.76 -0.75
CA SER A 7 -6.37 3.40 -0.93
C SER A 7 -6.44 4.21 -2.22
N LYS A 8 -7.58 4.16 -2.93
CA LYS A 8 -7.79 4.89 -4.21
C LYS A 8 -7.66 6.42 -4.05
N GLY A 9 -7.81 6.97 -2.85
CA GLY A 9 -7.61 8.38 -2.61
C GLY A 9 -7.48 8.75 -1.12
N PRO A 10 -6.68 9.78 -0.79
CA PRO A 10 -6.50 10.26 0.58
C PRO A 10 -7.72 11.02 1.12
N LYS A 11 -8.70 11.36 0.26
CA LYS A 11 -9.89 12.14 0.63
C LYS A 11 -10.96 11.34 1.37
N ASN A 12 -10.81 10.02 1.49
CA ASN A 12 -11.75 9.19 2.25
C ASN A 12 -11.56 9.41 3.74
N TYR A 13 -12.64 9.71 4.47
CA TYR A 13 -12.60 9.92 5.92
C TYR A 13 -11.91 8.78 6.66
N SER A 14 -12.23 7.52 6.34
CA SER A 14 -11.63 6.34 6.98
C SER A 14 -10.11 6.28 6.77
N THR A 15 -9.61 6.56 5.56
CA THR A 15 -8.17 6.59 5.28
C THR A 15 -7.49 7.73 6.04
N LYS A 16 -8.14 8.88 6.14
CA LYS A 16 -7.64 10.03 6.91
C LYS A 16 -7.54 9.71 8.40
N ARG A 17 -8.60 9.15 9.00
CA ARG A 17 -8.61 8.76 10.42
C ARG A 17 -7.57 7.70 10.73
N LEU A 18 -7.43 6.66 9.90
CA LEU A 18 -6.38 5.66 10.05
C LEU A 18 -4.98 6.28 10.01
N LYS A 19 -4.75 7.24 9.11
CA LYS A 19 -3.48 7.97 9.03
C LYS A 19 -3.23 8.80 10.29
N GLU A 20 -4.21 9.57 10.75
CA GLU A 20 -4.12 10.40 11.95
C GLU A 20 -3.80 9.56 13.19
N GLU A 21 -4.51 8.45 13.38
CA GLU A 21 -4.34 7.54 14.51
C GLU A 21 -2.98 6.82 14.51
N ALA A 22 -2.48 6.46 13.33
CA ALA A 22 -1.16 5.83 13.21
C ALA A 22 -0.03 6.85 13.40
N LEU A 23 -0.20 8.09 12.91
CA LEU A 23 0.74 9.19 13.19
C LEU A 23 0.75 9.55 14.68
N ALA A 24 -0.41 9.59 15.34
CA ALA A 24 -0.51 9.87 16.78
C ALA A 24 0.20 8.81 17.64
N ARG A 25 0.30 7.58 17.15
CA ARG A 25 1.08 6.48 17.75
C ARG A 25 2.59 6.54 17.40
N GLY A 26 3.04 7.55 16.66
CA GLY A 26 4.44 7.71 16.28
C GLY A 26 4.89 6.80 15.13
N HIS A 27 3.96 6.32 14.29
CA HIS A 27 4.29 5.53 13.11
C HIS A 27 4.41 6.41 11.86
N GLU A 28 5.28 6.02 10.93
CA GLU A 28 5.37 6.66 9.61
C GLU A 28 4.29 6.08 8.70
N VAL A 29 3.42 6.94 8.16
CA VAL A 29 2.27 6.48 7.38
C VAL A 29 2.28 7.06 5.97
N ARG A 30 2.27 6.18 4.96
CA ARG A 30 2.19 6.56 3.56
C ARG A 30 0.89 6.05 2.94
N VAL A 31 0.10 6.94 2.37
CA VAL A 31 -1.11 6.56 1.63
C VAL A 31 -0.74 6.34 0.16
N ILE A 32 -0.93 5.12 -0.33
CA ILE A 32 -0.53 4.70 -1.67
C ILE A 32 -1.79 4.39 -2.47
N ASN A 33 -1.89 5.00 -3.65
CA ASN A 33 -2.98 4.67 -4.56
C ASN A 33 -2.65 3.41 -5.33
N TYR A 34 -3.22 2.29 -4.87
CA TYR A 34 -3.02 0.98 -5.48
C TYR A 34 -3.39 0.98 -6.97
N ALA A 35 -4.38 1.76 -7.42
CA ALA A 35 -4.77 1.83 -8.83
C ALA A 35 -3.73 2.50 -9.75
N LYS A 36 -2.72 3.18 -9.17
CA LYS A 36 -1.57 3.76 -9.89
C LYS A 36 -0.28 3.02 -9.60
N CYS A 37 -0.35 1.91 -8.86
CA CYS A 37 0.81 1.05 -8.68
C CYS A 37 1.00 0.22 -9.94
N TYR A 38 2.20 -0.29 -10.14
CA TYR A 38 2.48 -1.30 -11.15
C TYR A 38 3.59 -2.20 -10.64
N VAL A 39 3.62 -3.43 -11.14
CA VAL A 39 4.62 -4.42 -10.75
C VAL A 39 5.66 -4.48 -11.86
N THR A 40 6.92 -4.43 -11.48
CA THR A 40 8.04 -4.73 -12.37
C THR A 40 8.69 -6.03 -11.90
N LEU A 41 9.34 -6.72 -12.83
CA LEU A 41 10.22 -7.84 -12.51
C LEU A 41 11.64 -7.30 -12.54
N GLU A 42 12.19 -7.01 -11.38
CA GLU A 42 13.57 -6.55 -11.25
C GLU A 42 14.41 -7.70 -10.67
N GLN A 43 15.40 -8.18 -11.43
CA GLN A 43 16.28 -9.29 -11.02
C GLN A 43 15.52 -10.57 -10.59
N GLY A 44 14.38 -10.86 -11.22
CA GLY A 44 13.56 -12.03 -10.90
C GLY A 44 12.71 -11.90 -9.64
N LYS A 45 12.74 -10.75 -8.96
CA LYS A 45 11.86 -10.45 -7.82
C LYS A 45 10.79 -9.44 -8.24
N PRO A 46 9.49 -9.73 -8.04
CA PRO A 46 8.44 -8.76 -8.33
C PRO A 46 8.57 -7.58 -7.37
N GLN A 47 8.65 -6.35 -7.89
CA GLN A 47 8.68 -5.12 -7.12
C GLN A 47 7.45 -4.25 -7.42
N VAL A 48 6.83 -3.69 -6.37
CA VAL A 48 5.70 -2.77 -6.50
C VAL A 48 6.23 -1.33 -6.59
N HIS A 49 5.92 -0.66 -7.70
CA HIS A 49 6.25 0.73 -7.92
C HIS A 49 5.02 1.61 -7.83
N TYR A 50 5.22 2.83 -7.35
CA TYR A 50 4.22 3.88 -7.27
C TYR A 50 4.80 5.20 -7.76
N LYS A 51 4.28 5.73 -8.88
CA LYS A 51 4.73 7.00 -9.50
C LYS A 51 6.24 7.05 -9.79
N GLY A 52 6.83 5.94 -10.24
CA GLY A 52 8.27 5.87 -10.53
C GLY A 52 9.13 5.48 -9.34
N ASP A 53 8.67 5.71 -8.11
CA ASP A 53 9.36 5.27 -6.91
C ASP A 53 9.02 3.83 -6.56
N THR A 54 10.01 3.06 -6.12
CA THR A 54 9.71 1.74 -5.56
C THR A 54 9.13 1.89 -4.17
N VAL A 55 8.05 1.16 -3.89
CA VAL A 55 7.50 1.07 -2.53
C VAL A 55 8.36 0.05 -1.75
N LYS A 56 9.48 0.52 -1.21
CA LYS A 56 10.37 -0.25 -0.33
C LYS A 56 10.19 0.20 1.13
N ASP A 57 10.70 -0.61 2.05
CA ASP A 57 10.73 -0.36 3.50
C ASP A 57 9.34 -0.15 4.11
N VAL A 58 8.40 -1.06 3.83
CA VAL A 58 7.09 -1.07 4.48
C VAL A 58 7.03 -2.25 5.43
N ASP A 59 6.73 -2.00 6.69
CA ASP A 59 6.58 -3.04 7.71
C ASP A 59 5.20 -3.71 7.61
N VAL A 60 4.17 -2.88 7.40
CA VAL A 60 2.76 -3.31 7.37
C VAL A 60 2.00 -2.59 6.27
N ILE A 61 1.16 -3.33 5.54
CA ILE A 61 0.19 -2.76 4.59
C ILE A 61 -1.22 -2.81 5.18
N ILE A 62 -2.01 -1.76 4.98
CA ILE A 62 -3.44 -1.75 5.33
C ILE A 62 -4.25 -1.68 4.04
N PRO A 63 -4.89 -2.79 3.60
CA PRO A 63 -5.63 -2.83 2.36
C PRO A 63 -7.01 -2.15 2.49
N ARG A 64 -7.19 -1.01 1.82
CA ARG A 64 -8.49 -0.33 1.66
C ARG A 64 -8.93 -0.36 0.20
N ILE A 65 -9.28 -1.56 -0.25
CA ILE A 65 -9.63 -1.84 -1.65
C ILE A 65 -11.10 -1.51 -1.91
N SER A 66 -11.35 -0.68 -2.92
CA SER A 66 -12.70 -0.40 -3.43
C SER A 66 -13.24 -1.58 -4.21
N SER A 67 -14.55 -1.84 -4.08
CA SER A 67 -15.28 -2.91 -4.77
C SER A 67 -15.10 -2.91 -6.29
N SER A 68 -14.91 -1.73 -6.91
CA SER A 68 -14.72 -1.62 -8.36
C SER A 68 -13.39 -2.20 -8.86
N LEU A 69 -12.39 -2.36 -7.98
CA LEU A 69 -11.04 -2.78 -8.35
C LEU A 69 -10.55 -3.96 -7.49
N THR A 70 -11.47 -4.77 -6.94
CA THR A 70 -11.12 -5.87 -6.02
C THR A 70 -10.06 -6.80 -6.60
N LYS A 71 -10.22 -7.28 -7.84
CA LYS A 71 -9.23 -8.19 -8.47
C LYS A 71 -7.82 -7.59 -8.49
N TYR A 72 -7.71 -6.33 -8.91
CA TYR A 72 -6.45 -5.64 -9.02
C TYR A 72 -5.85 -5.29 -7.65
N GLY A 73 -6.69 -4.81 -6.72
CA GLY A 73 -6.27 -4.52 -5.36
C GLY A 73 -5.77 -5.75 -4.61
N SER A 74 -6.50 -6.88 -4.72
CA SER A 74 -6.07 -8.16 -4.14
C SER A 74 -4.77 -8.67 -4.75
N ALA A 75 -4.57 -8.49 -6.06
CA ALA A 75 -3.29 -8.82 -6.70
C ALA A 75 -2.14 -7.97 -6.12
N MET A 76 -2.34 -6.67 -5.89
CA MET A 76 -1.31 -5.82 -5.27
C MET A 76 -1.00 -6.24 -3.84
N VAL A 77 -2.02 -6.55 -3.03
CA VAL A 77 -1.84 -7.05 -1.67
C VAL A 77 -1.00 -8.32 -1.67
N ARG A 78 -1.34 -9.28 -2.54
CA ARG A 78 -0.57 -10.52 -2.67
C ARG A 78 0.90 -10.28 -3.05
N GLN A 79 1.19 -9.27 -3.87
CA GLN A 79 2.58 -8.95 -4.20
C GLN A 79 3.37 -8.44 -2.99
N PHE A 80 2.75 -7.63 -2.13
CA PHE A 80 3.37 -7.21 -0.87
C PHE A 80 3.56 -8.39 0.09
N GLU A 81 2.60 -9.32 0.18
CA GLU A 81 2.73 -10.55 0.96
C GLU A 81 3.89 -11.43 0.46
N MET A 82 4.05 -11.56 -0.86
CA MET A 82 5.17 -12.27 -1.49
C MET A 82 6.53 -11.59 -1.22
N GLN A 83 6.53 -10.32 -0.82
CA GLN A 83 7.71 -9.58 -0.38
C GLN A 83 7.95 -9.68 1.14
N ASN A 84 7.21 -10.53 1.85
CA ASN A 84 7.22 -10.68 3.31
C ASN A 84 6.76 -9.42 4.07
N VAL A 85 5.92 -8.58 3.46
CA VAL A 85 5.26 -7.47 4.16
C VAL A 85 3.98 -7.99 4.80
N VAL A 86 3.74 -7.62 6.06
CA VAL A 86 2.56 -8.07 6.82
C VAL A 86 1.33 -7.28 6.37
N THR A 87 0.21 -7.98 6.15
CA THR A 87 -1.09 -7.40 5.78
C THR A 87 -2.06 -7.33 6.95
#